data_AF-A0A645J7P1-F1
#
_entry.id   AF-A0A645J7P1-F1
#
_cell.length_a   1.000
_cell.length_b   1.000
_cell.length_c   1.000
_cell.angle_alpha   90.00
_cell.angle_beta   90.00
_cell.angle_gamma   90.00
#
_symmetry.space_group_name_H-M   'P 1'
#
loop_
_entity.id
_entity.type
_entity.pdbx_description
1 polymer ?
#
loop_
_entity_poly.entity_id
_entity_poly.type
_entity_poly.pdbx_seq_one_letter_code
_entity_poly.pdbx_strand_id
1 'polypeptide(L)' 'MLSATRLLYHMSNIFRDNSLPQTGSVGMRIDRKRLQKLREKKIAMGHKPDDHEEYTGPTMSM' A
#
# COMPACT_ATOMS: atom_id res chain seq x y z
N MET A 1 9.05 9.08 33.70
CA MET A 1 9.51 9.26 32.31
C MET A 1 9.49 7.97 31.45
N LEU A 2 9.47 6.77 32.04
CA LEU A 2 9.49 5.51 31.27
C LEU A 2 8.16 5.16 30.56
N SER A 3 7.05 5.76 30.97
CA SER A 3 5.73 5.58 30.37
C SER A 3 5.64 6.22 28.98
N ALA A 4 6.20 7.42 28.82
CA ALA A 4 6.18 8.14 27.55
C ALA A 4 6.99 7.42 26.47
N THR A 5 8.16 6.88 26.81
CA THR A 5 9.00 6.12 25.85
C THR A 5 8.33 4.82 25.41
N ARG A 6 7.65 4.11 26.32
CA ARG A 6 6.87 2.90 26.00
C ARG A 6 5.68 3.21 25.10
N LEU A 7 4.98 4.32 25.33
CA LEU A 7 3.87 4.76 24.48
C LEU A 7 4.36 5.09 23.07
N LEU A 8 5.42 5.89 22.94
CA LEU A 8 5.99 6.25 21.65
C LEU A 8 6.50 5.04 20.89
N TYR A 9 7.14 4.08 21.58
CA TYR A 9 7.57 2.82 20.99
C TYR A 9 6.37 1.99 20.48
N HIS A 10 5.31 1.90 21.28
CA HIS A 10 4.11 1.16 20.88
C HIS A 10 3.40 1.81 19.68
N MET A 11 3.27 3.13 19.68
CA MET A 11 2.73 3.88 18.54
C MET A 11 3.60 3.69 17.28
N SER A 12 4.92 3.74 17.42
CA SER A 12 5.86 3.50 16.30
C SER A 12 5.69 2.11 15.69
N ASN A 13 5.47 1.07 16.51
CA ASN A 13 5.18 -0.28 16.00
C ASN A 13 3.85 -0.34 15.23
N ILE A 14 2.79 0.29 15.72
CA ILE A 14 1.50 0.33 15.01
C ILE A 14 1.66 0.95 13.62
N PHE A 15 2.38 2.08 13.52
CA PHE A 15 2.64 2.71 12.23
C PHE A 15 3.57 1.87 11.34
N ARG A 16 4.54 1.16 11.90
CA ARG A 16 5.41 0.25 11.14
C ARG A 16 4.62 -0.90 10.51
N ASP A 17 3.73 -1.51 11.27
CA ASP A 17 2.91 -2.63 10.80
C ASP A 17 1.86 -2.22 9.75
N ASN A 18 1.42 -0.95 9.79
CA ASN A 18 0.49 -0.37 8.82
C ASN A 18 1.19 0.40 7.69
N SER A 19 2.48 0.67 7.80
CA SER A 19 3.26 1.34 6.75
C SER A 19 3.49 0.39 5.59
N LEU A 20 3.59 0.95 4.39
CA LEU A 20 3.92 0.20 3.19
C LEU A 20 5.16 -0.66 3.48
N PRO A 21 5.13 -1.97 3.20
CA PRO A 21 6.25 -2.83 3.54
C PRO A 21 7.49 -2.29 2.82
N GLN A 22 8.51 -1.91 3.61
CA GLN A 22 9.79 -1.38 3.11
C GLN A 22 10.51 -2.34 2.16
N THR A 23 10.08 -3.59 2.11
CA THR A 23 10.54 -4.61 1.16
C THR A 23 9.31 -5.13 0.42
N GLY A 24 9.31 -5.01 -0.90
CA GLY A 24 8.11 -5.03 -1.75
C GLY A 24 7.07 -6.10 -1.40
N SER A 25 5.82 -5.66 -1.28
CA SER A 25 4.60 -6.48 -1.43
C SER A 25 4.58 -7.89 -0.80
N VAL A 26 5.24 -8.15 0.32
CA VAL A 26 5.18 -9.49 0.95
C VAL A 26 3.87 -9.73 1.72
N GLY A 27 2.99 -8.74 1.87
CA GLY A 27 1.84 -8.84 2.79
C GLY A 27 0.44 -8.89 2.19
N MET A 28 0.18 -8.31 1.01
CA MET A 28 -1.20 -8.20 0.51
C MET A 28 -1.49 -9.28 -0.53
N ARG A 29 -1.73 -10.51 -0.06
CA ARG A 29 -2.25 -11.60 -0.90
C ARG A 29 -3.69 -11.28 -1.28
N ILE A 30 -3.87 -10.43 -2.29
CA ILE A 30 -5.17 -10.24 -2.92
C ILE A 30 -5.55 -11.55 -3.62
N ASP A 31 -6.74 -12.07 -3.31
CA ASP A 31 -7.28 -13.22 -4.03
C ASP A 31 -7.37 -12.88 -5.53
N ARG A 32 -7.03 -13.85 -6.39
CA ARG A 32 -7.16 -13.76 -7.85
C ARG A 32 -8.55 -13.30 -8.28
N LYS A 33 -9.61 -13.75 -7.61
CA LYS A 33 -10.99 -13.30 -7.91
C LYS A 33 -11.19 -11.82 -7.61
N ARG A 34 -10.61 -11.34 -6.50
CA ARG A 34 -10.70 -9.92 -6.11
C ARG A 34 -9.89 -9.04 -7.06
N LEU A 35 -8.74 -9.52 -7.55
CA LEU A 35 -7.95 -8.84 -8.56
C LEU A 35 -8.68 -8.72 -9.91
N GLN A 36 -9.38 -9.77 -10.34
CA GLN A 36 -10.20 -9.74 -11.58
C GLN A 36 -11.32 -8.70 -11.49
N LYS A 37 -12.08 -8.69 -10.39
CA LYS A 37 -13.13 -7.68 -10.16
C LYS A 37 -12.58 -6.25 -10.17
N LEU A 38 -11.39 -6.05 -9.63
CA LEU A 38 -10.74 -4.73 -9.64
C LEU A 38 -10.40 -4.29 -11.08
N ARG A 39 -9.92 -5.22 -11.91
CA ARG A 39 -9.66 -4.95 -13.34
C ARG A 39 -10.94 -4.65 -14.11
N GLU A 40 -11.98 -5.45 -13.92
CA GLU A 40 -13.29 -5.22 -14.54
C GLU A 40 -13.86 -3.85 -14.15
N LYS A 41 -13.77 -3.49 -12.87
CA LYS A 41 -14.18 -2.16 -12.39
C LYS A 41 -13.35 -1.05 -13.03
N LYS A 42 -12.03 -1.22 -13.14
CA LYS A 42 -11.16 -0.23 -13.81
C LYS A 42 -11.58 -0.03 -15.27
N ILE A 43 -11.86 -1.11 -16.01
CA ILE A 43 -12.33 -1.04 -17.40
C ILE A 43 -13.71 -0.37 -17.51
N ALA A 44 -14.65 -0.69 -16.62
CA ALA A 44 -15.98 -0.07 -16.60
C ALA A 44 -15.93 1.44 -16.31
N MET A 45 -14.91 1.90 -15.59
CA MET A 45 -14.66 3.34 -15.35
C MET A 45 -14.03 4.05 -16.55
N GLY A 46 -13.86 3.37 -17.70
CA GLY A 46 -13.34 3.96 -18.94
C GLY A 46 -11.82 3.86 -19.10
N HIS A 47 -11.13 3.23 -18.16
CA HIS A 47 -9.70 2.98 -18.28
C HIS A 47 -9.45 1.82 -19.26
N LYS A 48 -8.44 1.98 -20.12
CA LYS A 48 -8.05 0.90 -21.03
C LYS A 48 -7.47 -0.29 -20.22
N PRO A 49 -7.60 -1.54 -20.70
CA PRO A 49 -7.03 -2.71 -20.03
C PRO A 49 -5.50 -2.65 -19.89
N ASP A 50 -4.83 -1.86 -20.73
CA ASP A 50 -3.39 -1.58 -20.72
C ASP A 50 -3.07 -0.16 -20.22
N ASP A 51 -4.00 0.45 -19.48
CA ASP A 51 -3.83 1.78 -18.90
C ASP A 51 -2.90 1.70 -17.68
N HIS A 52 -1.61 1.64 -18.00
CA HIS A 52 -0.52 1.85 -17.08
C HIS A 52 -0.51 3.31 -16.67
N GLU A 53 -1.07 3.59 -15.49
CA GLU A 53 -0.93 4.91 -14.89
C GLU A 53 0.54 5.09 -14.55
N GLU A 54 1.19 5.98 -15.29
CA GLU A 54 2.56 6.39 -15.00
C GLU A 54 2.56 6.91 -13.56
N TYR A 55 3.35 6.26 -12.71
CA TYR A 55 3.44 6.63 -11.30
C TYR A 55 4.04 8.04 -11.21
N THR A 56 3.16 9.04 -11.09
CA THR A 56 3.50 10.46 -10.89
C THR A 56 3.58 10.81 -9.40
N GLY A 57 3.91 9.82 -8.55
CA GLY A 57 4.21 10.06 -7.15
C GLY A 57 5.54 10.80 -7.00
N PRO A 58 5.75 11.53 -5.88
CA PRO A 58 7.00 12.26 -5.66
C PRO A 58 8.19 11.31 -5.80
N THR A 59 9.14 11.69 -6.66
CA THR A 59 10.42 11.01 -6.79
C THR A 59 11.16 11.18 -5.46
N MET A 60 11.14 10.14 -4.61
CA MET A 60 11.96 10.15 -3.40
C MET A 60 13.40 9.90 -3.83
N SER A 61 14.14 10.98 -4.08
CA SER A 61 15.59 10.94 -4.17
C SER A 61 16.13 10.47 -2.82
N MET A 62 16.78 9.30 -2.81
CA MET A 62 17.60 8.83 -1.70
C MET A 62 18.85 9.71 -1.55
#